data_AF-A0A939I0M4-F1
#
_entry.id   AF-A0A939I0M4-F1
#
_cell.length_a   1.000
_cell.length_b   1.000
_cell.length_c   1.000
_cell.angle_alpha   90.00
_cell.angle_beta   90.00
_cell.angle_gamma   90.00
#
_symmetry.space_group_name_H-M   'P 1'
#
loop_
_entity.id
_entity.type
_entity.pdbx_description
1 polymer ?
#
loop_
_entity_poly.entity_id
_entity_poly.type
_entity_poly.pdbx_seq_one_letter_code
_entity_poly.pdbx_strand_id
1 'polypeptide(L)'
;MNELEHDLTLTSSDRDVIKKLSLGVDTEIQRTFEDSFNAWKDKWFTGAAQFSNDTRSNKFFPEYEQLRRMGKSILPLVVAKLSKSENFVALVLYDDIAEKDICIDARDPQFALEGEQARAIRTVKKFLAQLAISN
;
A
#
# COMPACT_ATOMS: atom_id res chain seq x y z
N MET A 1 -24.56 -13.94 -1.62
CA MET A 1 -23.24 -13.68 -2.22
C MET A 1 -23.19 -12.19 -2.46
N ASN A 2 -22.39 -11.45 -1.69
CA ASN A 2 -22.44 -9.99 -1.64
C ASN A 2 -21.71 -9.41 -2.84
N GLU A 3 -22.34 -8.48 -3.58
CA GLU A 3 -21.74 -7.78 -4.73
C GLU A 3 -20.43 -7.02 -4.38
N LEU A 4 -20.18 -6.79 -3.09
CA LEU A 4 -18.96 -6.17 -2.57
C LEU A 4 -17.72 -7.08 -2.60
N GLU A 5 -17.87 -8.40 -2.75
CA GLU A 5 -16.72 -9.33 -2.66
C GLU A 5 -15.82 -9.32 -3.90
N HIS A 6 -16.28 -8.84 -5.06
CA HIS A 6 -15.53 -8.86 -6.32
C HIS A 6 -15.22 -7.50 -6.94
N ASP A 7 -15.63 -6.39 -6.33
CA ASP A 7 -15.30 -5.07 -6.89
C ASP A 7 -13.84 -4.70 -6.59
N LEU A 8 -12.97 -4.93 -7.57
CA LEU A 8 -11.56 -4.51 -7.56
C LEU A 8 -11.36 -3.11 -8.16
N THR A 9 -12.42 -2.29 -8.21
CA THR A 9 -12.36 -0.93 -8.73
C THR A 9 -12.46 0.10 -7.60
N LEU A 10 -11.57 1.09 -7.60
CA LEU A 10 -11.71 2.27 -6.74
C LEU A 10 -12.60 3.31 -7.42
N THR A 11 -13.68 3.68 -6.74
CA THR A 11 -14.63 4.70 -7.19
C THR A 11 -14.01 6.10 -7.15
N SER A 12 -14.67 7.08 -7.77
CA SER A 12 -14.25 8.49 -7.65
C SER A 12 -14.29 8.97 -6.19
N SER A 13 -15.27 8.51 -5.41
CA SER A 13 -15.37 8.84 -3.99
C SER A 13 -14.20 8.28 -3.18
N ASP A 14 -13.79 7.03 -3.44
CA ASP A 14 -12.60 6.44 -2.81
C ASP A 14 -11.35 7.29 -3.10
N ARG A 15 -11.18 7.70 -4.37
CA ARG A 15 -10.04 8.53 -4.79
C ARG A 15 -10.03 9.89 -4.12
N ASP A 16 -11.19 10.52 -3.93
CA ASP A 16 -11.31 11.79 -3.23
C ASP A 16 -10.96 11.67 -1.74
N VAL A 17 -11.40 10.59 -1.08
CA VAL A 17 -11.04 10.33 0.32
C VAL A 17 -9.54 10.10 0.45
N ILE A 18 -8.95 9.26 -0.41
CA ILE A 18 -7.50 9.00 -0.44
C ILE A 18 -6.71 10.30 -0.62
N LYS A 19 -7.15 11.16 -1.55
CA LYS A 19 -6.51 12.45 -1.81
C LYS A 19 -6.55 13.35 -0.57
N LYS A 20 -7.72 13.47 0.08
CA LYS A 20 -7.88 14.27 1.31
C LYS A 20 -6.99 13.75 2.44
N LEU A 21 -6.96 12.44 2.64
CA LEU A 21 -6.11 11.81 3.67
C LEU A 21 -4.63 12.09 3.42
N SER A 22 -4.18 12.01 2.18
CA SER A 22 -2.79 12.29 1.80
C SER A 22 -2.42 13.76 2.06
N LEU A 23 -3.31 14.68 1.71
CA LEU A 23 -3.11 16.12 1.93
C LEU A 23 -3.15 16.52 3.42
N GLY A 24 -3.76 15.71 4.27
CA GLY A 24 -3.81 15.93 5.72
C GLY A 24 -2.54 15.54 6.47
N VAL A 25 -1.58 14.89 5.80
CA VAL A 25 -0.27 14.55 6.39
C VAL A 25 0.63 15.80 6.41
N ASP A 26 1.49 15.94 7.41
CA ASP A 26 2.44 17.06 7.49
C ASP A 26 3.32 17.17 6.23
N THR A 27 3.58 18.39 5.76
CA THR A 27 4.30 18.66 4.51
C THR A 27 5.74 18.12 4.53
N GLU A 28 6.44 18.18 5.66
CA GLU A 28 7.79 17.63 5.78
C GLU A 28 7.76 16.10 5.69
N ILE A 29 6.78 15.47 6.35
CA ILE A 29 6.54 14.02 6.25
C ILE A 29 6.21 13.63 4.81
N GLN A 30 5.34 14.39 4.12
CA GLN A 30 5.02 14.16 2.71
C GLN A 30 6.28 14.22 1.84
N ARG A 31 7.13 15.25 2.02
CA ARG A 31 8.37 15.40 1.24
C ARG A 31 9.32 14.23 1.46
N THR A 32 9.63 13.92 2.72
CA THR A 32 10.54 12.81 3.06
C THR A 32 10.00 11.46 2.57
N PHE A 33 8.69 11.25 2.64
CA PHE A 33 8.04 10.07 2.09
C PHE A 33 8.22 9.99 0.59
N GLU A 34 7.89 11.05 -0.16
CA GLU A 34 7.97 11.05 -1.63
C GLU A 34 9.41 10.82 -2.11
N ASP A 35 10.40 11.49 -1.51
CA ASP A 35 11.81 11.31 -1.86
C ASP A 35 12.24 9.85 -1.65
N SER A 36 11.93 9.28 -0.48
CA SER A 36 12.31 7.90 -0.14
C SER A 36 11.54 6.87 -0.97
N PHE A 37 10.24 7.10 -1.19
CA PHE A 37 9.37 6.19 -1.94
C PHE A 37 9.75 6.13 -3.41
N ASN A 38 10.04 7.27 -4.04
CA ASN A 38 10.43 7.30 -5.45
C ASN A 38 11.81 6.64 -5.63
N ALA A 39 12.78 6.95 -4.76
CA ALA A 39 14.09 6.30 -4.78
C ALA A 39 14.01 4.78 -4.52
N TRP A 40 13.06 4.33 -3.70
CA TRP A 40 12.78 2.90 -3.50
C TRP A 40 12.07 2.26 -4.72
N LYS A 41 11.06 2.93 -5.28
CA LYS A 41 10.30 2.48 -6.45
C LYS A 41 11.18 2.27 -7.67
N ASP A 42 12.15 3.15 -7.90
CA ASP A 42 13.11 3.05 -9.00
C ASP A 42 13.95 1.76 -8.93
N LYS A 43 14.03 1.14 -7.75
CA LYS A 43 14.80 -0.09 -7.54
C LYS A 43 13.98 -1.37 -7.66
N TRP A 44 12.65 -1.29 -7.66
CA TRP A 44 11.77 -2.46 -7.57
C TRP A 44 12.02 -3.56 -8.61
N PHE A 45 12.46 -3.16 -9.79
CA PHE A 45 12.71 -4.06 -10.92
C PHE A 45 14.15 -3.97 -11.42
N THR A 46 15.09 -3.66 -10.53
CA THR A 46 16.53 -3.59 -10.84
C THR A 46 17.35 -4.63 -10.08
N GLY A 47 18.57 -4.91 -10.55
CA GLY A 47 19.51 -5.79 -9.84
C GLY A 47 18.95 -7.21 -9.60
N ALA A 48 19.13 -7.76 -8.40
CA ALA A 48 18.60 -9.07 -8.05
C ALA A 48 17.06 -9.09 -7.91
N ALA A 49 16.42 -7.95 -7.65
CA ALA A 49 14.97 -7.86 -7.49
C ALA A 49 14.21 -8.10 -8.81
N GLN A 50 14.84 -7.80 -9.96
CA GLN A 50 14.24 -8.04 -11.29
C GLN A 50 14.00 -9.53 -11.59
N PHE A 51 14.78 -10.43 -10.95
CA PHE A 51 14.68 -11.88 -11.14
C PHE A 51 13.92 -12.57 -10.00
N SER A 52 13.49 -11.81 -8.99
CA SER A 52 12.74 -12.32 -7.85
C SER A 52 11.24 -12.17 -8.10
N ASN A 53 10.51 -13.28 -7.99
CA ASN A 53 9.04 -13.22 -7.90
C ASN A 53 8.56 -12.85 -6.49
N ASP A 54 9.46 -12.78 -5.50
CA ASP A 54 9.14 -12.35 -4.14
C ASP A 54 9.43 -10.87 -3.97
N THR A 55 8.37 -10.06 -3.80
CA THR A 55 8.47 -8.62 -3.58
C THR A 55 9.20 -8.28 -2.27
N ARG A 56 9.34 -9.22 -1.32
CA ARG A 56 10.08 -9.03 -0.07
C ARG A 56 11.56 -8.75 -0.27
N SER A 57 12.14 -9.09 -1.43
CA SER A 57 13.51 -8.69 -1.75
C SER A 57 13.70 -7.16 -1.74
N ASN A 58 12.63 -6.39 -1.91
CA ASN A 58 12.67 -4.94 -1.86
C ASN A 58 12.87 -4.37 -0.45
N LYS A 59 12.80 -5.20 0.61
CA LYS A 59 13.06 -4.76 1.99
C LYS A 59 14.53 -4.44 2.26
N PHE A 60 15.46 -4.93 1.44
CA PHE A 60 16.90 -4.79 1.69
C PHE A 60 17.48 -3.42 1.29
N PHE A 61 16.68 -2.55 0.69
CA PHE A 61 17.13 -1.23 0.26
C PHE A 61 17.13 -0.23 1.43
N PRO A 62 18.15 0.64 1.56
CA PRO A 62 18.17 1.67 2.62
C PRO A 62 16.93 2.58 2.64
N GLU A 63 16.39 2.89 1.46
CA GLU A 63 15.19 3.72 1.31
C GLU A 63 13.94 3.04 1.91
N TYR A 64 13.87 1.71 1.84
CA TYR A 64 12.82 0.94 2.50
C TYR A 64 12.90 1.09 4.02
N GLU A 65 14.09 0.97 4.60
CA GLU A 65 14.27 1.11 6.05
C GLU A 65 13.93 2.53 6.53
N GLN A 66 14.20 3.55 5.73
CA GLN A 66 13.77 4.92 6.02
C GLN A 66 12.24 5.01 6.07
N LEU A 67 11.55 4.52 5.05
CA LEU A 67 10.08 4.49 5.00
C LEU A 67 9.49 3.71 6.18
N ARG A 68 10.05 2.54 6.50
CA ARG A 68 9.61 1.69 7.62
C ARG A 68 9.72 2.41 8.96
N ARG A 69 10.79 3.19 9.17
CA ARG A 69 10.99 3.98 10.41
C ARG A 69 9.99 5.11 10.57
N MET A 70 9.47 5.67 9.47
CA MET A 70 8.39 6.66 9.54
C MET A 70 7.08 6.06 10.09
N GLY A 71 6.93 4.73 10.01
CA GLY A 71 5.87 3.98 10.70
C GLY A 71 4.45 4.41 10.30
N LYS A 72 3.52 4.39 11.25
CA LYS A 72 2.10 4.65 11.01
C LYS A 72 1.79 6.06 10.46
N SER A 73 2.69 7.03 10.67
CA SER A 73 2.50 8.41 10.21
C SER A 73 2.37 8.56 8.69
N ILE A 74 2.92 7.60 7.92
CA ILE A 74 2.87 7.60 6.46
C ILE A 74 1.81 6.65 5.88
N LEU A 75 1.01 5.97 6.71
CA LEU A 75 -0.03 5.04 6.23
C LEU A 75 -0.95 5.66 5.17
N PRO A 76 -1.48 6.90 5.35
CA PRO A 76 -2.28 7.56 4.32
C PRO A 76 -1.57 7.68 2.97
N LEU A 77 -0.27 7.97 2.99
CA LEU A 77 0.55 8.14 1.79
C LEU A 77 0.82 6.80 1.09
N VAL A 78 1.10 5.74 1.86
CA VAL A 78 1.27 4.38 1.33
C VAL A 78 -0.02 3.88 0.67
N VAL A 79 -1.17 4.08 1.31
CA VAL A 79 -2.49 3.75 0.75
C VAL A 79 -2.75 4.52 -0.54
N ALA A 80 -2.36 5.79 -0.60
CA ALA A 80 -2.47 6.57 -1.82
C ALA A 80 -1.61 6.03 -2.95
N LYS A 81 -0.40 5.54 -2.68
CA LYS A 81 0.42 4.86 -3.69
C LYS A 81 -0.22 3.55 -4.13
N LEU A 82 -0.74 2.73 -3.21
CA LEU A 82 -1.42 1.46 -3.50
C LEU A 82 -2.72 1.62 -4.31
N SER A 83 -3.32 2.80 -4.32
CA SER A 83 -4.46 3.11 -5.19
C SER A 83 -4.16 2.97 -6.70
N LYS A 84 -2.86 2.95 -7.05
CA LYS A 84 -2.35 2.60 -8.37
C LYS A 84 -1.84 1.16 -8.30
N SER A 85 -2.52 0.24 -8.98
CA SER A 85 -2.22 -1.21 -8.90
C SER A 85 -0.79 -1.55 -9.28
N GLU A 86 -0.15 -0.78 -10.17
CA GLU A 86 1.28 -0.91 -10.53
C GLU A 86 2.24 -0.78 -9.32
N ASN A 87 1.80 -0.17 -8.22
CA ASN A 87 2.59 0.01 -7.00
C ASN A 87 2.42 -1.14 -6.00
N PHE A 88 1.95 -2.31 -6.43
CA PHE A 88 1.68 -3.46 -5.54
C PHE A 88 2.88 -3.88 -4.68
N VAL A 89 4.12 -3.61 -5.08
CA VAL A 89 5.33 -3.85 -4.26
C VAL A 89 5.28 -3.07 -2.93
N ALA A 90 4.59 -1.93 -2.89
CA ALA A 90 4.38 -1.15 -1.67
C ALA A 90 3.55 -1.89 -0.59
N LEU A 91 2.87 -2.99 -0.93
CA LEU A 91 2.22 -3.86 0.04
C LEU A 91 3.19 -4.35 1.12
N VAL A 92 4.45 -4.59 0.72
CA VAL A 92 5.52 -5.02 1.62
C VAL A 92 5.76 -4.01 2.74
N LEU A 93 5.74 -2.72 2.41
CA LEU A 93 5.86 -1.63 3.39
C LEU A 93 4.59 -1.52 4.23
N TYR A 94 3.42 -1.55 3.59
CA TYR A 94 2.13 -1.48 4.28
C TYR A 94 2.01 -2.55 5.37
N ASP A 95 2.32 -3.81 5.04
CA ASP A 95 2.20 -4.95 5.97
C ASP A 95 3.14 -4.87 7.19
N ASP A 96 4.25 -4.13 7.06
CA ASP A 96 5.23 -3.93 8.12
C ASP A 96 4.85 -2.78 9.07
N ILE A 97 4.09 -1.78 8.60
CA ILE A 97 3.75 -0.58 9.40
C ILE A 97 2.29 -0.55 9.87
N ALA A 98 1.39 -1.25 9.18
CA ALA A 98 -0.04 -1.32 9.50
C ALA A 98 -0.32 -2.26 10.69
N GLU A 99 -1.49 -2.07 11.32
CA GLU A 99 -2.02 -3.04 12.27
C GLU A 99 -2.48 -4.31 11.54
N LYS A 100 -2.38 -5.48 12.21
CA LYS A 100 -2.58 -6.77 11.54
C LYS A 100 -4.03 -7.02 11.13
N ASP A 101 -4.99 -6.43 11.83
CA ASP A 101 -6.42 -6.51 11.55
C ASP A 101 -6.80 -5.79 10.25
N ILE A 102 -6.04 -4.78 9.81
CA ILE A 102 -6.25 -4.04 8.56
C ILE A 102 -5.37 -4.51 7.38
N CYS A 103 -4.61 -5.59 7.56
CA CYS A 103 -3.88 -6.27 6.49
C CYS A 103 -4.77 -7.27 5.75
N ILE A 104 -4.41 -7.58 4.49
CA ILE A 104 -4.98 -8.68 3.72
C ILE A 104 -3.88 -9.76 3.59
N ASP A 105 -4.10 -10.96 4.14
CA ASP A 105 -3.15 -12.07 3.99
C ASP A 105 -3.17 -12.55 2.53
N ALA A 106 -1.99 -12.62 1.90
CA ALA A 106 -1.84 -13.14 0.54
C ALA A 106 -2.28 -14.60 0.40
N ARG A 107 -2.37 -15.34 1.51
CA ARG A 107 -2.78 -16.76 1.56
C ARG A 107 -4.24 -16.93 1.97
N ASP A 108 -4.99 -15.84 2.15
CA ASP A 108 -6.43 -15.93 2.38
C ASP A 108 -7.08 -16.70 1.23
N PRO A 109 -7.69 -17.88 1.46
CA PRO A 109 -8.29 -18.69 0.41
C PRO A 109 -9.32 -17.93 -0.43
N GLN A 110 -9.94 -16.89 0.13
CA GLN A 110 -10.91 -16.06 -0.59
C GLN A 110 -10.26 -15.25 -1.71
N PHE A 111 -8.98 -14.88 -1.58
CA PHE A 111 -8.30 -13.93 -2.47
C PHE A 111 -6.99 -14.46 -3.08
N ALA A 112 -6.54 -15.66 -2.67
CA ALA A 112 -5.23 -16.21 -3.04
C ALA A 112 -4.97 -16.32 -4.55
N LEU A 113 -6.04 -16.38 -5.37
CA LEU A 113 -5.94 -16.50 -6.83
C LEU A 113 -5.94 -15.17 -7.60
N GLU A 114 -6.09 -14.03 -6.92
CA GLU A 114 -6.27 -12.72 -7.57
C GLU A 114 -4.94 -11.98 -7.83
N GLY A 115 -3.87 -12.40 -7.15
CA GLY A 115 -2.54 -11.81 -7.26
C GLY A 115 -2.35 -10.49 -6.48
N GLU A 116 -1.11 -10.01 -6.46
CA GLU A 116 -0.68 -8.87 -5.62
C GLU A 116 -1.34 -7.54 -6.03
N GLN A 117 -1.62 -7.34 -7.31
CA GLN A 117 -2.29 -6.11 -7.78
C GLN A 117 -3.72 -6.01 -7.26
N ALA A 118 -4.46 -7.12 -7.25
CA ALA A 118 -5.80 -7.15 -6.66
C ALA A 118 -5.73 -6.98 -5.14
N ARG A 119 -4.77 -7.64 -4.48
CA ARG A 119 -4.51 -7.45 -3.04
C ARG A 119 -4.21 -5.99 -2.68
N ALA A 120 -3.50 -5.24 -3.53
CA ALA A 120 -3.27 -3.81 -3.33
C ALA A 120 -4.59 -3.03 -3.28
N ILE A 121 -5.50 -3.28 -4.21
CA ILE A 121 -6.81 -2.60 -4.22
C ILE A 121 -7.67 -3.03 -3.03
N ARG A 122 -7.69 -4.31 -2.66
CA ARG A 122 -8.41 -4.78 -1.46
C ARG A 122 -7.87 -4.14 -0.19
N THR A 123 -6.56 -3.98 -0.09
CA THR A 123 -5.91 -3.31 1.03
C THR A 123 -6.38 -1.86 1.16
N VAL A 124 -6.42 -1.13 0.04
CA VAL A 124 -6.97 0.24 0.01
C VAL A 124 -8.43 0.26 0.46
N LYS A 125 -9.27 -0.63 -0.07
CA LYS A 125 -10.70 -0.70 0.29
C LYS A 125 -10.91 -1.03 1.77
N LYS A 126 -10.17 -1.99 2.31
CA LYS A 126 -10.24 -2.36 3.73
C LYS A 126 -9.81 -1.20 4.63
N PHE A 127 -8.76 -0.49 4.26
CA PHE A 127 -8.31 0.71 4.97
C PHE A 127 -9.38 1.80 5.00
N LEU A 128 -10.02 2.09 3.85
CA LEU A 128 -11.10 3.08 3.77
C LEU A 128 -12.33 2.67 4.57
N ALA A 129 -12.70 1.39 4.55
CA ALA A 129 -13.81 0.87 5.35
C ALA A 129 -13.56 1.02 6.86
N GLN A 130 -12.33 0.76 7.32
CA GLN A 130 -11.96 0.94 8.72
C GLN A 130 -12.09 2.39 9.18
N LEU A 131 -11.70 3.35 8.34
CA LEU A 131 -11.85 4.78 8.62
C LEU A 131 -13.32 5.20 8.72
N ALA A 132 -14.20 4.61 7.91
CA ALA A 132 -15.63 4.90 7.95
C ALA A 132 -16.32 4.38 9.22
N ILE A 133 -15.79 3.31 9.83
CA ILE A 133 -16.31 2.74 11.09
C ILE A 133 -15.79 3.50 12.31
N SER A 134 -14.65 4.19 12.18
CA SER A 134 -13.97 4.89 13.28
C SER A 134 -14.42 6.35 13.47
N ASN A 135 -15.31 6.86 12.61
CA ASN A 135 -15.92 8.20 12.67
C ASN A 135 -17.40 8.12 13.03
#